data_AF-E8JQQ0-F1
#
_entry.id   AF-E8JQQ0-F1
#
_cell.length_a   1.000
_cell.length_b   1.000
_cell.length_c   1.000
_cell.angle_alpha   90.00
_cell.angle_beta   90.00
_cell.angle_gamma   90.00
#
_symmetry.space_group_name_H-M   'P 1'
#
loop_
_entity.id
_entity.type
_entity.pdbx_description
1 polymer ?
#
loop_
_entity_poly.entity_id
_entity_poly.type
_entity_poly.pdbx_seq_one_letter_code
_entity_poly.pdbx_strand_id
1 'polypeptide(L)'
;MSQAGTLNAETSDITVNVSYEGNTFSEPVQLKVKPVEDTSAIDNKLTTLLRESKQESSQAHSYDISFVTDDGKEVEPSKDVKVSMNFKNNLSTSDDKQAGWKLYHFVDKDINQVQYLTESTDTDIKETSEGAVESIDLKSNTFSTYTLAGVTYADFSGYLTKSCKSIW
;
A
#
# COMPACT_ATOMS: atom_id res chain seq x y z
N MET A 1 25.12 20.19 6.95
CA MET A 1 23.74 19.80 7.29
C MET A 1 22.99 19.69 5.99
N SER A 2 22.35 18.54 5.70
CA SER A 2 21.55 18.42 4.48
C SER A 2 20.28 19.27 4.62
N GLN A 3 19.87 19.90 3.52
CA GLN A 3 18.72 20.80 3.52
C GLN A 3 17.42 20.01 3.47
N ALA A 4 16.33 20.59 3.99
CA ALA A 4 14.98 20.10 3.71
C ALA A 4 14.69 20.15 2.20
N GLY A 5 13.80 19.30 1.72
CA GLY A 5 13.50 19.24 0.29
C GLY A 5 12.25 18.46 -0.05
N THR A 6 11.99 18.40 -1.34
CA THR A 6 10.95 17.56 -1.93
C THR A 6 11.53 16.71 -3.05
N LEU A 7 11.01 15.50 -3.20
CA LEU A 7 11.32 14.58 -4.29
C LEU A 7 10.02 14.16 -4.95
N ASN A 8 10.08 13.91 -6.25
CA ASN A 8 8.96 13.47 -7.04
C ASN A 8 9.41 12.33 -7.95
N ALA A 9 8.55 11.33 -8.10
CA ALA A 9 8.71 10.24 -9.05
C ALA A 9 7.35 9.88 -9.63
N GLU A 10 7.32 9.53 -10.91
CA GLU A 10 6.10 9.18 -11.61
C GLU A 10 6.24 7.85 -12.34
N THR A 11 5.12 7.12 -12.40
CA THR A 11 4.92 5.97 -13.28
C THR A 11 3.81 6.32 -14.29
N SER A 12 3.36 5.32 -15.05
CA SER A 12 2.18 5.46 -15.93
C SER A 12 0.88 5.75 -15.18
N ASP A 13 0.78 5.35 -13.92
CA ASP A 13 -0.47 5.27 -13.16
C ASP A 13 -0.45 6.03 -11.82
N ILE A 14 0.73 6.37 -11.29
CA ILE A 14 0.86 7.10 -10.02
C ILE A 14 1.93 8.20 -10.08
N THR A 15 1.71 9.26 -9.31
CA THR A 15 2.71 10.29 -8.99
C THR A 15 2.96 10.27 -7.48
N VAL A 16 4.20 10.01 -7.06
CA VAL A 16 4.60 10.00 -5.65
C VAL A 16 5.44 11.24 -5.35
N ASN A 17 5.00 11.99 -4.34
CA ASN A 17 5.71 13.14 -3.81
C ASN A 17 6.18 12.85 -2.39
N VAL A 18 7.43 13.16 -2.09
CA VAL A 18 7.99 13.05 -0.75
C VAL A 18 8.48 14.42 -0.31
N SER A 19 8.12 14.85 0.90
CA SER A 19 8.70 16.03 1.54
C SER A 19 9.40 15.64 2.84
N TYR A 20 10.59 16.19 3.05
CA TYR A 20 11.46 15.82 4.17
C TYR A 20 12.17 17.04 4.76
N GLU A 21 12.48 16.95 6.05
CA GLU A 21 13.19 17.99 6.78
C GLU A 21 14.71 17.92 6.57
N GLY A 22 15.45 18.95 7.00
CA GLY A 22 16.90 18.92 6.98
C GLY A 22 17.48 17.80 7.86
N ASN A 23 18.63 17.27 7.44
CA ASN A 23 19.30 16.13 8.08
C ASN A 23 18.47 14.83 8.06
N THR A 24 17.60 14.66 7.07
CA THR A 24 16.90 13.38 6.84
C THR A 24 17.77 12.39 6.07
N PHE A 25 18.55 12.87 5.10
CA PHE A 25 19.53 12.08 4.35
C PHE A 25 20.94 12.62 4.60
N SER A 26 21.93 11.73 4.69
CA SER A 26 23.34 12.10 4.85
C SER A 26 23.95 12.71 3.59
N GLU A 27 23.38 12.38 2.43
CA GLU A 27 23.82 12.75 1.10
C GLU A 27 22.61 12.96 0.16
N PRO A 28 22.79 13.57 -1.02
CA PRO A 28 21.71 13.71 -2.00
C PRO A 28 21.17 12.35 -2.46
N VAL A 29 19.84 12.28 -2.62
CA VAL A 29 19.15 11.07 -3.08
C VAL A 29 18.12 11.41 -4.15
N GLN A 30 17.75 10.40 -4.93
CA GLN A 30 16.64 10.41 -5.87
C GLN A 30 15.54 9.47 -5.36
N LEU A 31 14.29 9.88 -5.52
CA LEU A 31 13.15 9.00 -5.29
C LEU A 31 12.95 8.10 -6.51
N LYS A 32 12.76 6.80 -6.28
CA LYS A 32 12.35 5.83 -7.30
C LYS A 32 11.08 5.14 -6.88
N VAL A 33 10.20 4.95 -7.85
CA VAL A 33 8.92 4.26 -7.70
C VAL A 33 8.77 3.30 -8.86
N LYS A 34 8.45 2.05 -8.56
CA LYS A 34 8.21 1.01 -9.56
C LYS A 34 6.96 0.22 -9.21
N PRO A 35 6.01 0.03 -10.13
CA PRO A 35 4.97 -0.97 -9.95
C PRO A 35 5.60 -2.35 -9.76
N VAL A 36 5.02 -3.16 -8.89
CA VAL A 36 5.46 -4.55 -8.70
C VAL A 36 4.75 -5.42 -9.74
N GLU A 37 5.52 -5.99 -10.66
CA GLU A 37 4.99 -6.78 -11.79
C GLU A 37 4.51 -8.17 -11.38
N ASP A 38 5.24 -8.87 -10.50
CA ASP A 38 4.84 -10.18 -9.97
C ASP A 38 4.32 -10.04 -8.53
N THR A 39 3.00 -9.97 -8.40
CA THR A 39 2.31 -9.81 -7.11
C THR A 39 1.95 -11.15 -6.45
N SER A 40 2.28 -12.30 -7.04
CA SER A 40 1.78 -13.61 -6.61
C SER A 40 2.04 -13.89 -5.13
N ALA A 41 3.22 -13.54 -4.63
CA ALA A 41 3.56 -13.71 -3.21
C ALA A 41 2.77 -12.76 -2.30
N ILE A 42 2.62 -11.50 -2.72
CA ILE A 42 1.84 -10.47 -2.04
C ILE A 42 0.38 -10.90 -1.93
N ASP A 43 -0.21 -11.35 -3.04
CA ASP A 43 -1.62 -11.75 -3.09
C ASP A 43 -1.90 -12.96 -2.19
N ASN A 44 -0.98 -13.94 -2.16
CA ASN A 44 -1.06 -15.08 -1.25
C ASN A 44 -0.99 -14.66 0.23
N LYS A 45 -0.11 -13.71 0.55
CA LYS A 45 0.01 -13.18 1.91
C LYS A 45 -1.23 -12.39 2.32
N LEU A 46 -1.72 -11.51 1.45
CA LEU A 46 -2.96 -10.75 1.66
C LEU A 46 -4.16 -11.68 1.86
N THR A 47 -4.28 -12.74 1.07
CA THR A 47 -5.33 -13.77 1.23
C THR A 47 -5.30 -14.36 2.63
N THR A 48 -4.11 -14.67 3.15
CA THR A 48 -3.94 -15.20 4.50
C THR A 48 -4.36 -14.19 5.57
N LEU A 49 -3.88 -12.94 5.45
CA LEU A 49 -4.17 -11.86 6.41
C LEU A 49 -5.66 -11.50 6.44
N LEU A 50 -6.30 -11.39 5.28
CA LEU A 50 -7.70 -10.99 5.17
C LEU A 50 -8.69 -12.07 5.61
N ARG A 51 -8.31 -13.35 5.50
CA ARG A 51 -9.16 -14.46 5.94
C ARG A 51 -9.43 -14.41 7.44
N GLU A 52 -8.49 -13.91 8.25
CA GLU A 52 -8.67 -13.74 9.70
C GLU A 52 -9.83 -12.78 10.02
N SER A 53 -10.01 -11.74 9.19
CA SER A 53 -11.11 -10.78 9.30
C SER A 53 -12.30 -11.10 8.40
N LYS A 54 -12.40 -12.33 7.88
CA LYS A 54 -13.49 -12.77 7.00
C LYS A 54 -13.65 -11.90 5.74
N GLN A 55 -12.52 -11.46 5.20
CA GLN A 55 -12.47 -10.61 4.01
C GLN A 55 -11.65 -11.30 2.91
N GLU A 56 -11.86 -10.82 1.69
CA GLU A 56 -11.11 -11.22 0.49
C GLU A 56 -10.59 -9.97 -0.21
N SER A 57 -9.48 -10.09 -0.94
CA SER A 57 -8.97 -9.00 -1.77
C SER A 57 -9.69 -9.04 -3.11
N SER A 58 -10.31 -7.93 -3.50
CA SER A 58 -10.91 -7.77 -4.82
C SER A 58 -9.92 -7.24 -5.85
N GLN A 59 -8.96 -6.44 -5.40
CA GLN A 59 -7.82 -5.95 -6.19
C GLN A 59 -6.68 -5.52 -5.26
N ALA A 60 -5.46 -5.46 -5.80
CA ALA A 60 -4.30 -4.93 -5.11
C ALA A 60 -3.39 -4.15 -6.07
N HIS A 61 -2.89 -3.00 -5.60
CA HIS A 61 -1.93 -2.17 -6.31
C HIS A 61 -0.67 -2.04 -5.46
N SER A 62 0.45 -2.54 -5.98
CA SER A 62 1.72 -2.64 -5.23
C SER A 62 2.81 -1.83 -5.91
N TYR A 63 3.52 -1.02 -5.11
CA TYR A 63 4.61 -0.17 -5.59
C TYR A 63 5.83 -0.32 -4.68
N ASP A 64 6.98 -0.61 -5.28
CA ASP A 64 8.28 -0.53 -4.62
C ASP A 64 8.76 0.92 -4.67
N ILE A 65 8.90 1.53 -3.49
CA ILE A 65 9.34 2.91 -3.31
C ILE A 65 10.70 2.86 -2.63
N SER A 66 11.70 3.53 -3.18
CA SER A 66 13.03 3.61 -2.57
C SER A 66 13.72 4.95 -2.83
N PHE A 67 14.64 5.32 -1.94
CA PHE A 67 15.56 6.42 -2.17
C PHE A 67 16.92 5.86 -2.56
N VAL A 68 17.50 6.39 -3.63
CA VAL A 68 18.81 5.96 -4.11
C VAL A 68 19.79 7.12 -4.16
N THR A 69 21.00 6.88 -3.73
CA THR A 69 22.14 7.79 -3.88
C THR A 69 22.64 7.81 -5.33
N ASP A 70 23.53 8.75 -5.67
CA ASP A 70 24.08 8.89 -7.03
C ASP A 70 24.87 7.65 -7.50
N ASP A 71 25.43 6.87 -6.58
CA ASP A 71 26.10 5.59 -6.85
C ASP A 71 25.13 4.40 -6.96
N GLY A 72 23.82 4.64 -6.80
CA GLY A 72 22.76 3.67 -6.99
C GLY A 72 22.44 2.81 -5.76
N LYS A 73 22.98 3.14 -4.59
CA LYS A 73 22.68 2.43 -3.34
C LYS A 73 21.33 2.87 -2.77
N GLU A 74 20.49 1.91 -2.37
CA GLU A 74 19.27 2.19 -1.61
C GLU A 74 19.61 2.64 -0.18
N VAL A 75 18.97 3.72 0.27
CA VAL A 75 19.13 4.29 1.60
C VAL A 75 17.79 4.66 2.19
N GLU A 76 17.65 4.50 3.50
CA GLU A 76 16.46 4.91 4.24
C GLU A 76 16.65 6.30 4.85
N PRO A 77 15.58 7.11 4.94
CA PRO A 77 15.65 8.38 5.65
C PRO A 77 15.83 8.14 7.16
N SER A 78 16.66 8.96 7.82
CA SER A 78 16.90 8.85 9.27
C SER A 78 15.77 9.43 10.12
N LYS A 79 14.75 10.01 9.50
CA LYS A 79 13.58 10.65 10.10
C LYS A 79 12.36 10.34 9.25
N ASP A 80 11.18 10.44 9.82
CA ASP A 80 9.94 10.31 9.06
C ASP A 80 9.85 11.39 7.98
N VAL A 81 9.47 10.97 6.78
CA VAL A 81 9.17 11.84 5.66
C VAL A 81 7.67 11.77 5.36
N LYS A 82 7.10 12.85 4.83
CA LYS A 82 5.70 12.87 4.38
C LYS A 82 5.65 12.42 2.93
N VAL A 83 4.85 11.40 2.67
CA VAL A 83 4.66 10.78 1.35
C VAL A 83 3.24 11.06 0.90
N SER A 84 3.07 11.42 -0.37
CA SER A 84 1.77 11.56 -1.02
C SER A 84 1.78 10.77 -2.33
N MET A 85 1.01 9.68 -2.36
CA MET A 85 0.84 8.80 -3.50
C MET A 85 -0.46 9.18 -4.21
N ASN A 86 -0.37 9.78 -5.41
CA ASN A 86 -1.52 10.32 -6.13
C ASN A 86 -1.78 9.49 -7.38
N PHE A 87 -2.93 8.82 -7.45
CA PHE A 87 -3.28 7.99 -8.59
C PHE A 87 -3.74 8.87 -9.76
N LYS A 88 -3.22 8.59 -10.96
CA LYS A 88 -3.57 9.36 -12.17
C LYS A 88 -4.99 9.08 -12.64
N ASN A 89 -5.52 7.90 -12.30
CA ASN A 89 -6.92 7.55 -12.40
C ASN A 89 -7.38 7.03 -11.04
N ASN A 90 -8.57 7.43 -10.61
CA ASN A 90 -9.13 6.97 -9.34
C ASN A 90 -9.26 5.44 -9.36
N LEU A 91 -8.89 4.80 -8.26
CA LEU A 91 -9.01 3.37 -8.12
C LEU A 91 -10.38 3.05 -7.56
N SER A 92 -11.25 2.46 -8.38
CA SER A 92 -12.57 1.97 -7.97
C SER A 92 -12.54 0.45 -7.89
N THR A 93 -13.34 -0.13 -7.01
CA THR A 93 -13.64 -1.57 -7.11
C THR A 93 -14.91 -1.77 -7.93
N SER A 94 -15.02 -2.92 -8.60
CA SER A 94 -16.24 -3.29 -9.31
C SER A 94 -17.25 -4.05 -8.43
N ASP A 95 -16.95 -4.24 -7.14
CA ASP A 95 -17.72 -5.08 -6.24
C ASP A 95 -18.57 -4.22 -5.30
N ASP A 96 -19.89 -4.36 -5.41
CA ASP A 96 -20.89 -3.67 -4.60
C ASP A 96 -20.86 -4.09 -3.11
N LYS A 97 -20.12 -5.15 -2.76
CA LYS A 97 -19.86 -5.61 -1.38
C LYS A 97 -18.55 -5.10 -0.81
N GLN A 98 -17.98 -4.04 -1.40
CA GLN A 98 -16.74 -3.44 -0.92
C GLN A 98 -16.82 -3.10 0.58
N ALA A 99 -15.87 -3.65 1.35
CA ALA A 99 -15.70 -3.40 2.77
C ALA A 99 -14.75 -2.22 3.05
N GLY A 100 -14.06 -1.72 2.02
CA GLY A 100 -13.18 -0.56 2.07
C GLY A 100 -11.84 -0.82 1.38
N TRP A 101 -10.87 0.01 1.69
CA TRP A 101 -9.48 -0.10 1.24
C TRP A 101 -8.55 -0.37 2.41
N LYS A 102 -7.48 -1.12 2.16
CA LYS A 102 -6.48 -1.45 3.16
C LYS A 102 -5.07 -1.24 2.63
N LEU A 103 -4.28 -0.44 3.33
CA LEU A 103 -2.86 -0.20 3.06
C LEU A 103 -1.97 -1.11 3.91
N TYR A 104 -1.01 -1.74 3.25
CA TYR A 104 0.03 -2.58 3.85
C TYR A 104 1.42 -2.14 3.40
N HIS A 105 2.42 -2.36 4.24
CA HIS A 105 3.83 -2.19 3.91
C HIS A 105 4.60 -3.49 4.19
N PHE A 106 5.27 -4.02 3.17
CA PHE A 106 6.08 -5.24 3.21
C PHE A 106 7.55 -4.89 3.44
N VAL A 107 7.89 -4.67 4.70
CA VAL A 107 9.17 -4.11 5.17
C VAL A 107 10.35 -4.94 4.64
N ASP A 108 11.43 -4.25 4.25
CA ASP A 108 12.66 -4.86 3.73
C ASP A 108 12.44 -5.82 2.54
N LYS A 109 11.33 -5.65 1.81
CA LYS A 109 10.92 -6.54 0.70
C LYS A 109 10.71 -7.99 1.19
N ASP A 110 10.46 -8.19 2.48
CA ASP A 110 10.17 -9.49 3.08
C ASP A 110 8.66 -9.72 3.17
N ILE A 111 8.18 -10.74 2.46
CA ILE A 111 6.76 -11.11 2.41
C ILE A 111 6.17 -11.46 3.78
N ASN A 112 7.01 -11.78 4.76
CA ASN A 112 6.58 -12.16 6.10
C ASN A 112 6.55 -10.98 7.08
N GLN A 113 7.20 -9.86 6.76
CA GLN A 113 7.25 -8.67 7.60
C GLN A 113 6.27 -7.62 7.06
N VAL A 114 5.01 -7.75 7.49
CA VAL A 114 3.92 -6.92 6.99
C VAL A 114 3.42 -6.00 8.09
N GLN A 115 3.40 -4.70 7.81
CA GLN A 115 2.76 -3.69 8.62
C GLN A 115 1.39 -3.36 8.02
N TYR A 116 0.36 -3.34 8.87
CA TYR A 116 -0.97 -2.83 8.52
C TYR A 116 -1.03 -1.34 8.84
N LEU A 117 -1.21 -0.50 7.81
CA LEU A 117 -1.09 0.96 7.94
C LEU A 117 -2.44 1.69 7.90
N THR A 118 -3.53 1.00 7.56
CA THR A 118 -4.83 1.65 7.30
C THR A 118 -5.37 2.41 8.52
N GLU A 119 -5.13 1.90 9.72
CA GLU A 119 -5.59 2.50 10.98
C GLU A 119 -4.52 3.40 11.64
N SER A 120 -3.38 3.60 10.97
CA SER A 120 -2.33 4.49 11.47
C SER A 120 -2.80 5.94 11.46
N THR A 121 -2.52 6.68 12.54
CA THR A 121 -2.79 8.13 12.60
C THR A 121 -1.96 8.95 11.61
N ASP A 122 -0.87 8.37 11.11
CA ASP A 122 -0.01 8.95 10.09
C ASP A 122 -0.36 8.43 8.69
N THR A 123 -1.56 7.89 8.47
CA THR A 123 -2.03 7.45 7.15
C THR A 123 -3.44 8.00 6.90
N ASP A 124 -3.63 8.54 5.71
CA ASP A 124 -4.91 9.04 5.22
C ASP A 124 -5.13 8.52 3.79
N ILE A 125 -6.10 7.62 3.63
CA ILE A 125 -6.54 7.11 2.32
C ILE A 125 -7.71 8.00 1.90
N LYS A 126 -7.49 8.84 0.88
CA LYS A 126 -8.50 9.79 0.41
C LYS A 126 -9.33 9.15 -0.69
N GLU A 127 -10.62 9.05 -0.41
CA GLU A 127 -11.61 8.48 -1.30
C GLU A 127 -12.56 9.57 -1.83
N THR A 128 -13.05 9.39 -3.06
CA THR A 128 -14.18 10.15 -3.59
C THR A 128 -15.46 9.86 -2.81
N SER A 129 -16.53 10.60 -3.08
CA SER A 129 -17.87 10.30 -2.57
C SER A 129 -18.41 8.93 -3.01
N GLU A 130 -17.80 8.31 -4.02
CA GLU A 130 -18.18 6.99 -4.55
C GLU A 130 -17.28 5.86 -4.00
N GLY A 131 -16.35 6.16 -3.10
CA GLY A 131 -15.44 5.17 -2.49
C GLY A 131 -14.23 4.79 -3.36
N ALA A 132 -13.97 5.58 -4.42
CA ALA A 132 -12.79 5.39 -5.27
C ALA A 132 -11.58 6.12 -4.65
N VAL A 133 -10.42 5.47 -4.58
CA VAL A 133 -9.22 6.10 -3.99
C VAL A 133 -8.58 7.06 -4.99
N GLU A 134 -8.38 8.30 -4.56
CA GLU A 134 -7.69 9.36 -5.32
C GLU A 134 -6.22 9.44 -4.92
N SER A 135 -5.93 9.36 -3.63
CA SER A 135 -4.57 9.46 -3.10
C SER A 135 -4.42 8.82 -1.73
N ILE A 136 -3.16 8.59 -1.36
CA ILE A 136 -2.76 8.15 -0.02
C ILE A 136 -1.71 9.12 0.48
N ASP A 137 -1.94 9.72 1.63
CA ASP A 137 -0.91 10.47 2.37
C ASP A 137 -0.45 9.63 3.55
N LEU A 138 0.86 9.50 3.74
CA LEU A 138 1.42 8.83 4.92
C LEU A 138 2.71 9.47 5.42
N LYS A 139 3.12 9.13 6.66
CA LYS A 139 4.50 9.31 7.11
C LYS A 139 5.20 7.97 7.29
N SER A 140 6.44 7.90 6.85
CA SER A 140 7.28 6.72 7.05
C SER A 140 8.75 7.09 7.03
N ASN A 141 9.57 6.27 7.67
CA ASN A 141 11.02 6.26 7.55
C ASN A 141 11.58 4.92 7.03
N THR A 142 10.72 4.03 6.56
CA THR A 142 11.09 2.72 6.00
C THR A 142 10.40 2.55 4.65
N PHE A 143 11.14 2.11 3.64
CA PHE A 143 10.70 2.19 2.26
C PHE A 143 11.03 0.91 1.50
N SER A 144 9.97 0.26 1.05
CA SER A 144 10.02 -0.92 0.21
C SER A 144 8.69 -1.05 -0.52
N THR A 145 8.03 -2.21 -0.48
CA THR A 145 6.76 -2.41 -1.17
C THR A 145 5.57 -1.97 -0.32
N TYR A 146 4.85 -0.96 -0.81
CA TYR A 146 3.54 -0.57 -0.30
C TYR A 146 2.44 -1.16 -1.19
N THR A 147 1.43 -1.74 -0.57
CA THR A 147 0.31 -2.36 -1.28
C THR A 147 -1.02 -1.81 -0.77
N LEU A 148 -1.78 -1.19 -1.66
CA LEU A 148 -3.16 -0.80 -1.43
C LEU A 148 -4.08 -1.92 -1.95
N ALA A 149 -4.85 -2.54 -1.08
CA ALA A 149 -5.78 -3.61 -1.40
C ALA A 149 -7.24 -3.13 -1.25
N GLY A 150 -8.03 -3.29 -2.30
CA GLY A 150 -9.49 -3.24 -2.22
C GLY A 150 -9.98 -4.55 -1.58
N VAL A 151 -10.90 -4.45 -0.62
CA VAL A 151 -11.38 -5.62 0.12
C VAL A 151 -12.90 -5.73 0.13
N THR A 152 -13.39 -6.97 0.14
CA THR A 152 -14.82 -7.31 0.24
C THR A 152 -15.03 -8.27 1.40
N TYR A 153 -16.27 -8.40 1.87
CA TYR A 153 -16.60 -9.45 2.84
C TYR A 153 -16.73 -10.79 2.12
N ALA A 154 -16.05 -11.81 2.66
CA ALA A 154 -16.10 -13.15 2.10
C ALA A 154 -17.53 -13.72 2.15
N ASP A 155 -17.99 -14.29 1.04
CA ASP A 155 -19.30 -14.92 0.95
C ASP A 155 -19.27 -16.34 1.51
N PHE A 156 -19.67 -16.50 2.77
CA PHE A 156 -19.74 -17.82 3.42
C PHE A 156 -21.05 -18.57 3.16
N SER A 157 -21.96 -18.06 2.31
CA SER A 157 -23.25 -18.71 2.07
C SER A 157 -23.12 -20.15 1.59
N GLY A 158 -22.06 -20.45 0.81
CA GLY A 158 -21.74 -21.82 0.36
C GLY A 158 -21.35 -22.79 1.48
N TYR A 159 -20.89 -22.31 2.65
CA TYR A 159 -20.56 -23.14 3.80
C TYR A 159 -21.77 -23.43 4.70
N LEU A 160 -22.80 -22.59 4.66
CA LEU A 160 -24.03 -22.78 5.44
C LEU A 160 -24.92 -23.90 4.87
N THR A 161 -24.74 -24.28 3.60
CA THR A 161 -25.55 -25.32 2.94
C THR A 161 -25.14 -26.76 3.27
N LYS A 162 -23.98 -26.97 3.92
CA LYS A 162 -23.52 -28.32 4.33
C LYS A 162 -24.14 -28.83 5.64
N SER A 163 -24.84 -27.99 6.40
CA SER A 163 -25.46 -28.37 7.69
C SER A 163 -26.93 -28.78 7.58
N CYS A 164 -27.51 -28.81 6.37
CA CYS A 164 -28.91 -29.18 6.18
C CYS A 164 -29.06 -30.23 5.08
N LYS A 165 -28.50 -31.42 5.30
CA LYS A 165 -28.94 -32.62 4.56
C LYS A 165 -28.99 -33.82 5.48
N SER A 166 -30.19 -34.42 5.51
CA SER A 166 -30.63 -35.63 6.21
C SER A 166 -31.10 -35.41 7.65
N ILE A 167 -32.42 -35.37 7.86
CA ILE A 167 -33.20 -36.47 8.48
C ILE A 167 -34.67 -36.37 7.99
N TRP A 168 -35.10 -37.21 7.05
CA TRP A 168 -36.47 -37.75 6.91
C TRP A 168 -36.37 -39.06 6.13
#